data_AF-A0A946U2Z5-F1
#
_entry.id   AF-A0A946U2Z5-F1
#
_cell.length_a   1.000
_cell.length_b   1.000
_cell.length_c   1.000
_cell.angle_alpha   90.00
_cell.angle_beta   90.00
_cell.angle_gamma   90.00
#
_symmetry.space_group_name_H-M   'P 1'
#
loop_
_entity.id
_entity.type
_entity.pdbx_description
1 polymer ?
#
loop_
_entity_poly.entity_id
_entity_poly.type
_entity_poly.pdbx_seq_one_letter_code
_entity_poly.pdbx_strand_id
1 'polypeptide(L)' 'MRILVFQHVDCEHPGSLRQFLAEDGIEWDAVYLHRGDKIPSFDNYDALWVM' A
#
# COMPACT_ATOMS: atom_id res chain seq x y z
N MET A 1 -5.22 7.54 9.33
CA MET A 1 -4.48 6.28 9.23
C MET A 1 -3.85 6.21 7.85
N ARG A 2 -2.62 5.71 7.74
CA ARG A 2 -1.91 5.56 6.46
C ARG A 2 -1.29 4.18 6.33
N ILE A 3 -1.50 3.52 5.19
CA ILE A 3 -1.06 2.15 4.94
C ILE A 3 0.03 2.11 3.86
N LEU A 4 1.12 1.42 4.14
CA LEU A 4 2.11 1.08 3.12
C LEU A 4 1.75 -0.27 2.51
N VAL A 5 1.75 -0.38 1.18
CA VAL A 5 1.40 -1.61 0.46
C VAL A 5 2.57 -2.03 -0.41
N PHE A 6 3.14 -3.20 -0.13
CA PHE A 6 4.10 -3.84 -1.01
C PHE A 6 3.38 -4.75 -2.00
N GLN A 7 3.75 -4.63 -3.28
CA GLN A 7 3.19 -5.43 -4.37
C GLN A 7 4.32 -6.14 -5.11
N HIS A 8 4.23 -7.45 -5.29
CA HIS A 8 5.23 -8.19 -6.07
C HIS A 8 4.98 -8.02 -7.57
N VAL A 9 3.74 -7.84 -8.02
CA VAL A 9 3.40 -7.55 -9.43
C VAL A 9 2.37 -6.41 -9.58
N ASP A 10 2.22 -5.90 -10.80
CA ASP A 10 1.35 -4.74 -11.08
C ASP A 10 -0.13 -4.95 -10.74
N CYS A 11 -0.62 -6.19 -10.78
CA CYS A 11 -2.00 -6.53 -10.50
C CYS A 11 -2.29 -6.87 -9.02
N GLU A 12 -1.27 -6.92 -8.16
CA GLU A 12 -1.39 -7.22 -6.72
C GLU A 12 -1.74 -5.98 -5.88
N HIS A 13 -2.61 -5.12 -6.39
CA HIS A 13 -3.15 -4.03 -5.58
C HIS A 13 -4.16 -4.58 -4.53
N PRO A 14 -4.52 -3.82 -3.48
CA PRO A 14 -5.45 -4.25 -2.42
C PRO A 14 -6.89 -4.59 -2.86
N GLY A 15 -7.18 -4.58 -4.16
CA GLY A 15 -8.43 -5.11 -4.70
C GLY A 15 -9.65 -4.31 -4.24
N SER A 16 -10.66 -5.01 -3.72
CA SER A 16 -11.87 -4.43 -3.14
C SER A 16 -11.62 -3.62 -1.86
N LEU A 17 -10.52 -3.88 -1.14
CA LEU A 17 -10.19 -3.14 0.08
C LEU A 17 -9.99 -1.65 -0.18
N ARG A 18 -9.55 -1.27 -1.39
CA ARG A 18 -9.39 0.13 -1.79
C ARG A 18 -10.67 0.94 -1.66
N GLN A 19 -11.83 0.32 -1.90
CA GLN A 19 -13.11 0.99 -1.76
C GLN A 19 -13.39 1.31 -0.29
N PHE A 20 -13.24 0.33 0.60
CA PHE A 20 -13.42 0.54 2.03
C PHE A 20 -12.42 1.57 2.60
N LEU A 21 -11.15 1.49 2.18
CA LEU A 21 -10.14 2.50 2.55
C LEU A 21 -10.54 3.91 2.11
N ALA A 22 -11.07 4.06 0.89
CA ALA A 22 -11.53 5.35 0.40
C ALA A 22 -12.78 5.86 1.15
N GLU A 23 -13.75 4.99 1.43
CA GLU A 23 -14.96 5.30 2.21
C GLU A 23 -14.61 5.77 3.63
N ASP A 24 -13.58 5.19 4.23
CA ASP A 24 -13.09 5.54 5.57
C ASP A 24 -12.05 6.69 5.58
N GLY A 25 -11.71 7.26 4.40
CA GLY A 25 -10.72 8.33 4.29
C GLY A 25 -9.28 7.90 4.67
N ILE A 26 -8.96 6.63 4.49
CA ILE A 26 -7.64 6.05 4.78
C ILE A 26 -6.77 6.12 3.53
N GLU A 27 -5.63 6.78 3.65
CA GLU A 27 -4.64 6.85 2.58
C GLU A 27 -3.75 5.60 2.55
N TRP A 28 -3.29 5.24 1.35
CA TRP A 28 -2.33 4.16 1.18
C TRP A 28 -1.36 4.44 0.03
N ASP A 29 -0.13 3.99 0.18
CA ASP A 29 0.93 4.12 -0.84
C ASP A 29 1.38 2.74 -1.31
N ALA A 30 1.59 2.59 -2.62
CA ALA A 30 2.10 1.37 -3.23
C ALA A 30 3.62 1.45 -3.46
N VAL A 31 4.33 0.37 -3.12
CA VAL A 31 5.73 0.12 -3.51
C VAL A 31 5.76 -1.13 -4.37
N TYR A 32 6.18 -1.01 -5.62
CA TYR A 32 6.27 -2.12 -6.56
C TYR A 32 7.66 -2.76 -6.46
N LEU A 33 7.75 -3.85 -5.70
CA LEU A 33 9.04 -4.50 -5.40
C LEU A 33 9.75 -5.00 -6.66
N HIS A 34 9.02 -5.54 -7.63
CA HIS A 34 9.61 -6.01 -8.91
C HIS A 34 10.20 -4.88 -9.77
N ARG A 35 9.79 -3.63 -9.54
CA ARG A 35 10.33 -2.46 -10.27
C ARG A 35 11.57 -1.89 -9.59
N GLY A 36 11.90 -2.37 -8.39
CA GLY A 36 12.97 -1.79 -7.58
C GLY A 36 12.60 -0.44 -6.97
N ASP A 37 11.32 -0.20 -6.71
CA ASP A 37 10.86 1.01 -6.05
C ASP A 37 11.53 1.16 -4.68
N LYS A 38 11.86 2.41 -4.33
CA LYS A 38 12.48 2.69 -3.03
C LYS A 38 11.48 2.44 -1.92
N ILE A 39 11.89 1.67 -0.92
CA ILE A 39 11.14 1.49 0.31
C ILE A 39 11.25 2.79 1.13
N PRO A 40 10.14 3.48 1.44
CA PRO A 40 10.16 4.70 2.24
C PRO A 40 10.43 4.40 3.73
N SER A 41 10.66 5.44 4.55
CA SER A 41 10.65 5.25 6.00
C SER A 41 9.25 4.81 6.48
N PHE A 42 9.21 3.96 7.50
CA PHE A 42 7.98 3.44 8.07
C PHE A 42 7.33 4.37 9.11
N ASP A 43 8.04 5.42 9.55
CA ASP A 43 7.59 6.31 10.64
C ASP A 43 6.23 7.00 10.36
N ASN A 44 5.84 7.13 9.09
CA ASN A 44 4.61 7.79 8.67
C ASN A 44 3.45 6.82 8.37
N TYR A 45 3.63 5.53 8.65
CA TYR A 45 2.65 4.50 8.34
C TYR A 45 2.18 3.79 9.61
N ASP A 46 0.87 3.57 9.68
CA ASP A 46 0.22 2.87 10.80
C ASP A 46 0.14 1.36 10.54
N ALA A 47 0.24 0.93 9.28
CA ALA A 47 0.21 -0.47 8.87
C ALA A 47 1.03 -0.72 7.59
N LEU A 48 1.53 -1.95 7.47
CA LEU A 48 2.17 -2.48 6.26
C LEU A 48 1.38 -3.70 5.78
N TRP A 49 0.94 -3.67 4.52
CA TRP A 49 0.31 -4.79 3.83
C TRP A 49 1.26 -5.32 2.75
N VAL A 50 1.24 -6.64 2.56
CA VAL A 50 2.04 -7.33 1.55
C VAL A 50 1.08 -8.16 0.73
N MET A 51 1.01 -7.84 -0.57
CA MET A 51 0.09 -8.43 -1.53
C MET A 51 0.84 -9.28 -2.55
#